data_AF-A0A386C700-F1
#
_entry.id   AF-A0A386C700-F1
#
_cell.length_a   1.000
_cell.length_b   1.000
_cell.length_c   1.000
_cell.angle_alpha   90.00
_cell.angle_beta   90.00
_cell.angle_gamma   90.00
#
_symmetry.space_group_name_H-M   'P 1'
#
loop_
_entity.id
_entity.type
_entity.pdbx_description
1 polymer ?
#
loop_
_entity_poly.entity_id
_entity_poly.type
_entity_poly.pdbx_seq_one_letter_code
_entity_poly.pdbx_strand_id
1 'polypeptide(L)'
;MLPTHRRRWRALPLGSEPLLGPALLALTDIISDPYPAYSVTPSRCRVTYDRRLLAGETPESVLAAVQALRPGQGAEFHAKLAEGQHSAYTGAVLSGPKFFPAWVLPEAHPFTQAALAGLRAAGLQPGLRAYRFCTNAAYSAGLAGVPTLGFGPATEGDAHVVDERLALSELHRAAAGYLGIIERVLSFEGEKRLTPKTRPPR
;
A
#
# COMPACT_ATOMS: atom_id res chain seq x y z
N MET A 1 32.31 -8.59 11.00
CA MET A 1 31.13 -9.47 11.17
C MET A 1 29.84 -8.97 10.47
N LEU A 2 29.80 -7.76 9.90
CA LEU A 2 28.64 -7.19 9.17
C LEU A 2 28.37 -7.67 7.71
N PRO A 3 29.33 -8.20 6.91
CA PRO A 3 29.07 -8.47 5.48
C PRO A 3 28.09 -9.62 5.20
N THR A 4 28.07 -10.65 6.06
CA THR A 4 27.29 -11.88 5.85
C THR A 4 25.80 -11.69 6.16
N HIS A 5 25.46 -10.85 7.13
CA HIS A 5 24.06 -10.58 7.51
C HIS A 5 23.35 -9.64 6.53
N ARG A 6 24.04 -8.62 5.97
CA ARG A 6 23.49 -7.76 4.92
C ARG A 6 23.07 -8.54 3.66
N ARG A 7 23.78 -9.63 3.34
CA ARG A 7 23.43 -10.50 2.20
C ARG A 7 22.15 -11.29 2.42
N ARG A 8 21.83 -11.67 3.66
CA ARG A 8 20.67 -12.53 3.98
C ARG A 8 19.33 -11.79 3.88
N TRP A 9 19.24 -10.59 4.46
CA TRP A 9 18.02 -9.78 4.38
C TRP A 9 17.70 -9.31 2.96
N ARG A 10 18.74 -9.02 2.16
CA ARG A 10 18.61 -8.70 0.73
C ARG A 10 18.30 -9.90 -0.16
N ALA A 11 18.47 -11.13 0.35
CA ALA A 11 18.23 -12.36 -0.39
C ALA A 11 16.84 -12.96 -0.13
N LEU A 12 16.00 -12.31 0.68
CA LEU A 12 14.60 -12.72 0.80
C LEU A 12 13.95 -12.66 -0.59
N PRO A 13 13.33 -13.75 -1.08
CA PRO A 13 12.59 -13.72 -2.32
C PRO A 13 11.31 -12.90 -2.10
N LEU A 14 11.33 -11.63 -2.49
CA LEU A 14 10.19 -10.73 -2.27
C LEU A 14 9.10 -10.88 -3.34
N GLY A 15 9.46 -11.37 -4.54
CA GLY A 15 8.57 -11.46 -5.69
C GLY A 15 8.50 -10.17 -6.51
N SER A 16 7.88 -10.25 -7.69
CA SER A 16 7.55 -9.11 -8.54
C SER A 16 6.29 -9.41 -9.34
N GLU A 17 5.46 -8.40 -9.55
CA GLU A 17 4.29 -8.46 -10.43
C GLU A 17 4.49 -7.57 -11.66
N PRO A 18 3.97 -7.93 -12.85
CA PRO A 18 4.16 -7.12 -14.06
C PRO A 18 3.68 -5.67 -13.92
N LEU A 19 2.55 -5.45 -13.24
CA LEU A 19 1.95 -4.12 -13.06
C LEU A 19 2.50 -3.38 -11.84
N LEU A 20 2.63 -4.05 -10.70
CA LEU A 20 3.08 -3.43 -9.44
C LEU A 20 4.61 -3.27 -9.37
N GLY A 21 5.35 -4.06 -10.15
CA GLY A 21 6.79 -4.16 -10.06
C GLY A 21 7.24 -5.05 -8.89
N PRO A 22 8.50 -4.91 -8.43
CA PRO A 22 9.04 -5.72 -7.36
C PRO A 22 8.44 -5.35 -6.00
N ALA A 23 8.19 -6.34 -5.15
CA ALA A 23 8.04 -6.07 -3.73
C ALA A 23 9.36 -5.54 -3.17
N LEU A 24 9.25 -4.69 -2.15
CA LEU A 24 10.40 -4.08 -1.48
C LEU A 24 10.32 -4.32 0.02
N LEU A 25 11.46 -4.40 0.66
CA LEU A 25 11.59 -4.43 2.11
C LEU A 25 12.62 -3.37 2.52
N ALA A 26 12.12 -2.16 2.80
CA ALA A 26 12.94 -1.01 3.12
C ALA A 26 13.20 -0.97 4.63
N LEU A 27 14.47 -0.97 5.03
CA LEU A 27 14.84 -0.71 6.42
C LEU A 27 14.51 0.74 6.76
N THR A 28 13.62 0.96 7.72
CA THR A 28 13.22 2.31 8.14
C THR A 28 13.86 2.72 9.45
N ASP A 29 14.16 1.78 10.34
CA ASP A 29 14.76 2.09 11.65
C ASP A 29 15.54 0.92 12.27
N ILE A 30 16.57 1.25 13.07
CA ILE A 30 17.34 0.33 13.91
C ILE A 30 17.54 1.00 15.27
N ILE A 31 16.93 0.44 16.33
CA ILE A 31 17.04 0.96 17.69
C ILE A 31 17.62 -0.11 18.63
N SER A 32 18.65 0.25 19.40
CA SER A 32 19.17 -0.58 20.50
C SER A 32 18.32 -0.44 21.76
N ASP A 33 18.46 -1.37 22.70
CA ASP A 33 17.86 -1.25 24.03
C ASP A 33 18.92 -1.56 25.09
N PRO A 34 19.24 -0.61 25.98
CA PRO A 34 18.71 0.76 26.03
C PRO A 34 19.19 1.67 24.87
N TYR A 35 18.48 2.79 24.65
CA TYR A 35 18.85 3.86 23.72
C TYR A 35 18.48 5.25 24.29
N PRO A 36 19.33 6.28 24.18
CA PRO A 36 20.70 6.22 23.66
C PRO A 36 21.62 5.38 24.55
N ALA A 37 22.58 4.67 23.96
CA ALA A 37 23.56 3.90 24.72
C ALA A 37 24.72 4.82 25.14
N TYR A 38 25.05 4.84 26.43
CA TYR A 38 26.19 5.60 26.95
C TYR A 38 27.43 4.70 27.09
N SER A 39 27.50 3.91 28.15
CA SER A 39 28.58 2.94 28.43
C SER A 39 28.01 1.59 28.83
N VAL A 40 27.09 1.09 28.01
CA VAL A 40 26.38 -0.17 28.23
C VAL A 40 26.32 -0.95 26.92
N THR A 41 26.53 -2.26 27.01
CA THR A 41 26.27 -3.17 25.88
C THR A 41 24.77 -3.41 25.79
N PRO A 42 24.09 -3.08 24.67
CA PRO A 42 22.67 -3.30 24.54
C PRO A 42 22.29 -4.78 24.65
N SER A 43 21.18 -5.06 25.31
CA SER A 43 20.64 -6.41 25.43
C SER A 43 19.71 -6.79 24.26
N ARG A 44 19.18 -5.78 23.55
CA ARG A 44 18.24 -5.98 22.43
C ARG A 44 18.51 -4.99 21.29
N CYS A 45 18.17 -5.43 20.08
CA CYS A 45 18.12 -4.61 18.88
C CYS A 45 16.76 -4.81 18.21
N ARG A 46 16.04 -3.73 17.94
CA ARG A 46 14.81 -3.73 17.17
C ARG A 46 15.09 -3.14 15.80
N VAL A 47 14.71 -3.87 14.77
CA VAL A 47 14.82 -3.44 13.38
C VAL A 47 13.40 -3.34 12.82
N THR A 48 13.07 -2.21 12.20
CA THR A 48 11.78 -2.00 11.56
C THR A 48 11.95 -1.92 10.04
N TYR A 49 11.14 -2.70 9.33
CA TYR A 49 11.08 -2.68 7.88
C TYR A 49 9.70 -2.25 7.42
N ASP A 50 9.66 -1.40 6.41
CA ASP A 50 8.48 -1.12 5.60
C ASP A 50 8.47 -2.06 4.39
N ARG A 51 7.39 -2.81 4.21
CA ARG A 51 7.23 -3.73 3.06
C ARG A 51 6.24 -3.16 2.06
N ARG A 52 6.66 -3.06 0.80
CA ARG A 52 5.74 -2.88 -0.33
C ARG A 52 5.20 -4.27 -0.71
N LEU A 53 3.90 -4.46 -0.49
CA LEU A 53 3.22 -5.73 -0.74
C LEU A 53 2.86 -5.91 -2.22
N LEU A 54 2.75 -7.16 -2.63
CA LEU A 54 2.12 -7.60 -3.88
C LEU A 54 0.70 -8.12 -3.58
N ALA A 55 -0.12 -8.19 -4.64
CA ALA A 55 -1.46 -8.71 -4.53
C ALA A 55 -1.46 -10.16 -4.05
N GLY A 56 -2.33 -10.49 -3.08
CA GLY A 56 -2.46 -11.85 -2.53
C GLY A 56 -1.55 -12.16 -1.34
N GLU A 57 -0.60 -11.28 -0.97
CA GLU A 57 0.16 -11.45 0.26
C GLU A 57 -0.72 -11.27 1.50
N THR A 58 -0.46 -12.09 2.53
CA THR A 58 -1.18 -12.06 3.82
C THR A 58 -0.25 -11.69 4.97
N PRO A 59 -0.79 -11.24 6.12
CA PRO A 59 -0.02 -11.06 7.35
C PRO A 59 0.90 -12.25 7.67
N GLU A 60 0.36 -13.46 7.54
CA GLU A 60 1.03 -14.72 7.85
C GLU A 60 2.11 -15.05 6.83
N SER A 61 1.85 -14.87 5.52
CA SER A 61 2.84 -15.16 4.49
C SER A 61 4.07 -14.25 4.60
N VAL A 62 3.84 -12.96 4.87
CA VAL A 62 4.91 -11.98 5.08
C VAL A 62 5.69 -12.31 6.34
N LEU A 63 4.99 -12.58 7.45
CA LEU A 63 5.64 -12.86 8.72
C LEU A 63 6.45 -14.17 8.67
N ALA A 64 5.92 -15.21 8.04
CA ALA A 64 6.61 -16.48 7.84
C ALA A 64 7.91 -16.31 7.04
N ALA A 65 7.90 -15.49 5.99
CA ALA A 65 9.11 -15.20 5.20
C ALA A 65 10.20 -14.53 6.04
N VAL A 66 9.82 -13.60 6.93
CA VAL A 66 10.77 -12.94 7.85
C VAL A 66 11.24 -13.90 8.95
N GLN A 67 10.35 -14.71 9.51
CA GLN A 67 10.68 -15.69 10.56
C GLN A 67 11.60 -16.81 10.07
N ALA A 68 11.54 -17.15 8.79
CA ALA A 68 12.46 -18.11 8.17
C ALA A 68 13.92 -17.61 8.16
N LEU A 69 14.16 -16.31 8.36
CA LEU A 69 15.51 -15.78 8.51
C LEU A 69 16.11 -16.24 9.83
N ARG A 70 17.26 -16.92 9.75
CA ARG A 70 18.05 -17.27 10.94
C ARG A 70 19.08 -16.16 11.22
N PRO A 71 18.96 -15.40 12.32
CA PRO A 71 20.06 -14.54 12.76
C PRO A 71 21.29 -15.38 13.13
N GLY A 72 22.41 -14.71 13.35
CA GLY A 72 23.66 -15.37 13.74
C GLY A 72 23.52 -16.24 14.99
N GLN A 73 24.47 -17.14 15.21
CA GLN A 73 24.46 -18.06 16.35
C GLN A 73 24.36 -17.30 17.68
N GLY A 74 23.41 -17.70 18.53
CA GLY A 74 23.29 -17.25 19.93
C GLY A 74 22.29 -16.13 20.21
N ALA A 75 21.68 -15.49 19.21
CA ALA A 75 20.67 -14.45 19.42
C ALA A 75 19.24 -14.99 19.33
N GLU A 76 18.41 -14.65 20.31
CA GLU A 76 16.96 -14.86 20.24
C GLU A 76 16.33 -13.92 19.21
N PHE A 77 15.37 -14.41 18.43
CA PHE A 77 14.77 -13.67 17.32
C PHE A 77 13.25 -13.76 17.34
N HIS A 78 12.63 -12.59 17.34
CA HIS A 78 11.18 -12.43 17.29
C HIS A 78 10.83 -11.46 16.18
N ALA A 79 9.95 -11.90 15.28
CA ALA A 79 9.33 -11.04 14.28
C ALA A 79 7.84 -10.93 14.57
N LYS A 80 7.29 -9.72 14.38
CA LYS A 80 5.86 -9.45 14.49
C LYS A 80 5.49 -8.31 13.53
N LEU A 81 4.21 -8.24 13.17
CA LEU A 81 3.69 -7.04 12.51
C LEU A 81 3.66 -5.89 13.50
N ALA A 82 3.93 -4.68 12.99
CA ALA A 82 3.79 -3.47 13.79
C ALA A 82 2.30 -3.20 14.04
N GLU A 83 1.97 -2.73 15.24
CA GLU A 83 0.64 -2.23 15.58
C GLU A 83 0.58 -0.72 15.31
N GLY A 84 -0.54 -0.25 14.80
CA GLY A 84 -0.85 1.16 14.62
C GLY A 84 -1.95 1.57 15.58
N GLN A 85 -1.86 2.79 16.08
CA GLN A 85 -2.92 3.43 16.85
C GLN A 85 -3.14 4.83 16.32
N HIS A 86 -4.40 5.21 16.13
CA HIS A 86 -4.79 6.54 15.69
C HIS A 86 -5.97 7.04 16.50
N SER A 87 -5.89 8.29 16.97
CA SER A 87 -6.99 8.95 17.67
C SER A 87 -7.77 9.77 16.67
N ALA A 88 -9.04 9.42 16.46
CA ALA A 88 -9.94 10.18 15.61
C ALA A 88 -10.33 11.52 16.28
N TYR A 89 -10.79 12.48 15.48
CA TYR A 89 -11.27 13.77 15.99
C TYR A 89 -12.43 13.65 16.98
N THR A 90 -13.15 12.52 16.98
CA THR A 90 -14.24 12.20 17.91
C THR A 90 -13.77 11.65 19.26
N GLY A 91 -12.45 11.48 19.46
CA GLY A 91 -11.87 10.84 20.63
C GLY A 91 -11.85 9.30 20.57
N ALA A 92 -12.45 8.70 19.54
CA ALA A 92 -12.36 7.25 19.33
C ALA A 92 -10.92 6.84 18.98
N VAL A 93 -10.42 5.79 19.63
CA VAL A 93 -9.10 5.21 19.36
C VAL A 93 -9.28 4.02 18.42
N LEU A 94 -8.64 4.08 17.26
CA LEU A 94 -8.55 2.99 16.30
C LEU A 94 -7.18 2.34 16.45
N SER A 95 -7.16 1.02 16.60
CA SER A 95 -5.92 0.25 16.68
C SER A 95 -5.99 -1.01 15.84
N GLY A 96 -4.85 -1.46 15.36
CA GLY A 96 -4.73 -2.73 14.66
C GLY A 96 -3.41 -2.87 13.92
N PRO A 97 -3.18 -4.04 13.30
CA PRO A 97 -1.93 -4.31 12.62
C PRO A 97 -1.74 -3.34 11.46
N LYS A 98 -0.51 -2.85 11.30
CA LYS A 98 -0.08 -2.02 10.15
C LYS A 98 0.14 -2.91 8.92
N PHE A 99 -0.93 -3.52 8.45
CA PHE A 99 -0.96 -4.34 7.24
C PHE A 99 -1.97 -3.76 6.26
N PHE A 100 -1.50 -3.35 5.08
CA PHE A 100 -2.29 -2.65 4.07
C PHE A 100 -2.20 -3.42 2.76
N PRO A 101 -3.16 -4.31 2.45
CA PRO A 101 -3.07 -5.19 1.29
C PRO A 101 -2.88 -4.40 -0.01
N ALA A 102 -1.99 -4.88 -0.87
CA ALA A 102 -1.93 -4.42 -2.25
C ALA A 102 -3.14 -4.96 -3.03
N TRP A 103 -3.57 -4.20 -4.03
CA TRP A 103 -4.68 -4.58 -4.89
C TRP A 103 -4.32 -4.36 -6.35
N VAL A 104 -4.93 -5.16 -7.22
CA VAL A 104 -4.94 -4.95 -8.66
C VAL A 104 -6.37 -5.11 -9.11
N LEU A 105 -6.93 -4.06 -9.72
CA LEU A 105 -8.19 -4.17 -10.43
C LEU A 105 -7.90 -4.50 -11.90
N PRO A 106 -8.41 -5.61 -12.46
CA PRO A 106 -8.11 -5.99 -13.83
C PRO A 106 -8.53 -4.90 -14.83
N GLU A 107 -7.76 -4.76 -15.92
CA GLU A 107 -8.10 -3.85 -17.01
C GLU A 107 -9.48 -4.21 -17.60
N ALA A 108 -9.75 -5.50 -17.80
CA ALA A 108 -11.02 -5.99 -18.32
C ALA A 108 -12.21 -5.84 -17.35
N HIS A 109 -12.00 -5.37 -16.12
CA HIS A 109 -13.09 -5.20 -15.16
C HIS A 109 -14.09 -4.13 -15.66
N PRO A 110 -15.41 -4.34 -15.56
CA PRO A 110 -16.42 -3.39 -16.06
C PRO A 110 -16.25 -1.96 -15.53
N PHE A 111 -15.96 -1.81 -14.23
CA PHE A 111 -15.66 -0.51 -13.62
C PHE A 111 -14.43 0.16 -14.25
N THR A 112 -13.37 -0.61 -14.57
CA THR A 112 -12.17 -0.08 -15.21
C THR A 112 -12.47 0.42 -16.61
N GLN A 113 -13.19 -0.37 -17.41
CA GLN A 113 -13.58 0.01 -18.76
C GLN A 113 -14.53 1.21 -18.77
N ALA A 114 -15.47 1.27 -17.83
CA ALA A 114 -16.36 2.43 -17.66
C ALA A 114 -15.57 3.70 -17.32
N ALA A 115 -14.63 3.63 -16.37
CA ALA A 115 -13.79 4.78 -16.02
C ALA A 115 -12.93 5.25 -17.21
N LEU A 116 -12.28 4.33 -17.93
CA LEU A 116 -11.51 4.67 -19.13
C LEU A 116 -12.36 5.32 -20.23
N ALA A 117 -13.57 4.81 -20.45
CA ALA A 117 -14.51 5.41 -21.40
C ALA A 117 -14.94 6.82 -20.98
N GLY A 118 -15.24 7.02 -19.68
CA GLY A 118 -15.59 8.34 -19.13
C GLY A 118 -14.45 9.36 -19.28
N LEU A 119 -13.22 8.94 -18.98
CA LEU A 119 -12.03 9.79 -19.18
C LEU A 119 -11.82 10.18 -20.64
N ARG A 120 -12.02 9.24 -21.58
CA ARG A 120 -11.92 9.52 -23.03
C ARG A 120 -13.02 10.47 -23.51
N ALA A 121 -14.25 10.32 -23.01
CA ALA A 121 -15.36 11.22 -23.30
C ALA A 121 -15.09 12.65 -22.80
N ALA A 122 -14.38 12.79 -21.67
CA ALA A 122 -13.88 14.06 -21.15
C ALA A 122 -12.69 14.64 -21.93
N GLY A 123 -12.32 14.06 -23.08
CA GLY A 123 -11.22 14.51 -23.93
C GLY A 123 -9.82 14.15 -23.42
N LEU A 124 -9.71 13.26 -22.44
CA LEU A 124 -8.43 12.79 -21.90
C LEU A 124 -7.94 11.54 -22.64
N GLN A 125 -6.63 11.31 -22.60
CA GLN A 125 -6.00 10.08 -23.10
C GLN A 125 -5.44 9.27 -21.91
N PRO A 126 -6.30 8.52 -21.20
CA PRO A 126 -5.88 7.79 -20.00
C PRO A 126 -5.01 6.58 -20.36
N GLY A 127 -3.98 6.35 -19.54
CA GLY A 127 -3.21 5.12 -19.51
C GLY A 127 -3.35 4.43 -18.16
N LEU A 128 -3.29 3.10 -18.14
CA LEU A 128 -3.30 2.32 -16.90
C LEU A 128 -1.87 2.15 -16.36
N ARG A 129 -1.73 2.39 -15.06
CA ARG A 129 -0.51 2.13 -14.29
C ARG A 129 -0.89 1.79 -12.85
N ALA A 130 0.05 1.25 -12.09
CA ALA A 130 -0.10 1.13 -10.66
C ALA A 130 0.56 2.30 -9.94
N TYR A 131 -0.08 2.74 -8.85
CA TYR A 131 0.60 3.57 -7.86
C TYR A 131 1.64 2.75 -7.13
N ARG A 132 2.85 3.29 -6.99
CA ARG A 132 3.94 2.64 -6.24
C ARG A 132 3.99 3.05 -4.77
N PHE A 133 2.89 3.60 -4.28
CA PHE A 133 2.67 4.03 -2.90
C PHE A 133 1.33 3.53 -2.36
N CYS A 134 1.11 3.68 -1.06
CA CYS A 134 -0.11 3.23 -0.39
C CYS A 134 -1.18 4.33 -0.42
N THR A 135 -2.44 3.94 -0.60
CA THR A 135 -3.61 4.83 -0.46
C THR A 135 -4.67 4.13 0.39
N ASN A 136 -5.75 4.84 0.72
CA ASN A 136 -6.90 4.25 1.40
C ASN A 136 -7.59 3.13 0.62
N ALA A 137 -7.24 2.92 -0.66
CA ALA A 137 -7.70 1.79 -1.43
C ALA A 137 -7.20 0.43 -0.90
N ALA A 138 -6.15 0.42 -0.06
CA ALA A 138 -5.77 -0.76 0.70
C ALA A 138 -6.95 -1.30 1.54
N TYR A 139 -7.83 -0.41 2.02
CA TYR A 139 -9.08 -0.82 2.64
C TYR A 139 -10.16 -1.11 1.60
N SER A 140 -10.53 -0.13 0.75
CA SER A 140 -11.72 -0.28 -0.11
C SER A 140 -11.58 -1.44 -1.09
N ALA A 141 -10.45 -1.55 -1.80
CA ALA A 141 -10.18 -2.66 -2.71
C ALA A 141 -9.56 -3.86 -2.00
N GLY A 142 -8.56 -3.64 -1.15
CA GLY A 142 -7.79 -4.72 -0.53
C GLY A 142 -8.55 -5.53 0.52
N LEU A 143 -9.53 -4.93 1.20
CA LEU A 143 -10.30 -5.58 2.28
C LEU A 143 -11.80 -5.63 2.02
N ALA A 144 -12.41 -4.50 1.63
CA ALA A 144 -13.86 -4.41 1.45
C ALA A 144 -14.34 -4.97 0.09
N GLY A 145 -13.42 -5.25 -0.84
CA GLY A 145 -13.76 -5.79 -2.16
C GLY A 145 -14.52 -4.81 -3.05
N VAL A 146 -14.42 -3.50 -2.77
CA VAL A 146 -15.02 -2.43 -3.57
C VAL A 146 -14.07 -2.09 -4.72
N PRO A 147 -14.49 -2.22 -5.99
CA PRO A 147 -13.67 -1.82 -7.14
C PRO A 147 -13.16 -0.39 -6.97
N THR A 148 -11.84 -0.20 -6.99
CA THR A 148 -11.21 1.09 -6.73
C THR A 148 -10.13 1.36 -7.76
N LEU A 149 -10.16 2.57 -8.33
CA LEU A 149 -9.14 3.11 -9.22
C LEU A 149 -8.56 4.41 -8.64
N GLY A 150 -7.28 4.63 -8.89
CA GLY A 150 -6.63 5.92 -8.64
C GLY A 150 -6.71 6.80 -9.89
N PHE A 151 -7.15 8.03 -9.71
CA PHE A 151 -7.11 9.07 -10.74
C PHE A 151 -6.96 10.42 -10.05
N GLY A 152 -6.16 11.33 -10.61
CA GLY A 152 -5.88 12.64 -10.03
C GLY A 152 -4.89 13.45 -10.88
N PRO A 153 -4.68 14.73 -10.55
CA PRO A 153 -3.68 15.58 -11.20
C PRO A 153 -2.25 15.22 -10.77
N ALA A 154 -1.25 15.83 -11.42
CA ALA A 154 0.17 15.69 -11.12
C ALA A 154 0.71 14.25 -11.20
N THR A 155 1.95 14.06 -10.75
CA THR A 155 2.66 12.77 -10.74
C THR A 155 3.04 12.34 -9.33
N GLU A 156 3.44 11.07 -9.16
CA GLU A 156 3.84 10.55 -7.85
C GLU A 156 5.05 11.28 -7.26
N GLY A 157 5.92 11.84 -8.12
CA GLY A 157 7.12 12.56 -7.72
C GLY A 157 6.84 13.97 -7.19
N ASP A 158 5.64 14.50 -7.41
CA ASP A 158 5.25 15.83 -6.94
C ASP A 158 4.76 15.82 -5.48
N ALA A 159 4.42 14.65 -4.94
CA ALA A 159 3.89 14.50 -3.57
C ALA A 159 5.01 14.45 -2.52
N HIS A 160 4.77 15.05 -1.34
CA HIS A 160 5.67 15.03 -0.17
C HIS A 160 7.05 15.67 -0.42
N VAL A 161 7.11 16.69 -1.28
CA VAL A 161 8.33 17.47 -1.53
C VAL A 161 8.18 18.87 -0.93
N VAL A 162 9.30 19.54 -0.67
CA VAL A 162 9.32 20.86 -0.01
C VAL A 162 8.47 21.90 -0.77
N ASP A 163 8.59 21.92 -2.09
CA ASP A 163 7.87 22.85 -2.98
C ASP A 163 6.81 22.11 -3.81
N GLU A 164 5.96 21.33 -3.11
CA GLU A 164 4.83 20.60 -3.71
C GLU A 164 3.90 21.57 -4.45
N ARG A 165 3.66 21.28 -5.74
CA ARG A 165 2.89 22.13 -6.65
C ARG A 165 2.25 21.30 -7.75
N LEU A 166 1.17 21.83 -8.34
CA LEU A 166 0.54 21.26 -9.51
C LEU A 166 0.07 22.36 -10.46
N ALA A 167 -0.07 22.06 -11.75
CA ALA A 167 -0.58 23.03 -12.70
C ALA A 167 -2.11 23.15 -12.60
N LEU A 168 -2.64 24.37 -12.56
CA LEU A 168 -4.10 24.59 -12.52
C LEU A 168 -4.83 23.95 -13.71
N SER A 169 -4.17 23.86 -14.86
CA SER A 169 -4.71 23.14 -16.02
C SER A 169 -4.88 21.64 -15.76
N GLU A 170 -3.98 21.01 -14.99
CA GLU A 170 -4.13 19.61 -14.58
C GLU A 170 -5.27 19.44 -13.57
N LEU A 171 -5.46 20.40 -12.67
CA LEU A 171 -6.60 20.40 -11.74
C LEU A 171 -7.93 20.44 -12.49
N HIS A 172 -8.07 21.33 -13.47
CA HIS A 172 -9.28 21.42 -14.29
C HIS A 172 -9.49 20.15 -15.13
N ARG A 173 -8.43 19.56 -15.68
CA ARG A 173 -8.50 18.28 -16.42
C ARG A 173 -8.91 17.13 -15.50
N ALA A 174 -8.41 17.08 -14.27
CA ALA A 174 -8.81 16.08 -13.29
C ALA A 174 -10.29 16.24 -12.91
N ALA A 175 -10.77 17.47 -12.72
CA ALA A 175 -12.19 17.74 -12.46
C ALA A 175 -13.09 17.24 -13.61
N ALA A 176 -12.74 17.57 -14.86
CA ALA A 176 -13.45 17.05 -16.04
C ALA A 176 -13.39 15.52 -16.14
N GLY A 177 -12.24 14.92 -15.82
CA GLY A 177 -12.08 13.47 -15.80
C GLY A 177 -12.92 12.78 -14.74
N TYR A 178 -13.00 13.33 -13.52
CA TYR A 178 -13.90 12.81 -12.48
C TYR A 178 -15.36 12.87 -12.91
N LEU A 179 -15.80 13.99 -13.51
CA LEU A 179 -17.15 14.11 -14.04
C LEU A 179 -17.44 13.04 -15.09
N GLY A 180 -16.55 12.86 -16.07
CA GLY A 180 -16.70 11.83 -17.10
C GLY A 180 -16.76 10.40 -16.54
N ILE A 181 -15.94 10.09 -15.51
CA ILE A 181 -16.01 8.80 -14.81
C ILE A 181 -17.37 8.64 -14.13
N ILE A 182 -17.81 9.63 -13.37
CA ILE A 182 -19.08 9.59 -12.61
C ILE A 182 -20.25 9.39 -13.57
N GLU A 183 -20.35 10.23 -14.61
CA GLU A 183 -21.41 10.12 -15.63
C GLU A 183 -21.39 8.73 -16.26
N ARG A 184 -20.23 8.22 -16.67
CA ARG A 184 -20.16 6.93 -17.36
C ARG A 184 -20.48 5.74 -16.44
N VAL A 185 -20.02 5.77 -15.20
CA VAL A 185 -20.27 4.70 -14.22
C VAL A 185 -21.73 4.70 -13.75
N LEU A 186 -22.33 5.88 -13.54
CA LEU A 186 -23.71 5.98 -13.09
C LEU A 186 -24.74 5.83 -14.22
N SER A 187 -24.36 6.11 -15.47
CA SER A 187 -25.23 5.83 -16.64
C SER A 187 -25.36 4.33 -16.95
N PHE A 188 -24.66 3.46 -16.22
CA PHE A 188 -24.75 2.01 -16.38
C PHE A 188 -25.98 1.48 -15.62
N GLU A 189 -27.18 1.69 -16.17
CA GLU A 189 -28.35 0.91 -15.79
C GLU A 189 -28.28 -0.46 -16.50
N GLY A 190 -27.66 -1.46 -15.86
CA GLY A 190 -27.55 -2.80 -16.45
C GLY A 190 -26.87 -3.83 -15.55
N GLU A 191 -27.68 -4.59 -14.81
CA GLU A 191 -27.45 -5.95 -14.30
C GLU A 191 -26.23 -6.26 -13.41
N LYS A 192 -26.41 -5.98 -12.12
CA LYS A 192 -26.21 -6.88 -10.95
C LYS A 192 -25.78 -6.01 -9.77
N ARG A 193 -26.73 -5.76 -8.87
CA ARG A 193 -26.45 -5.20 -7.55
C ARG A 193 -25.39 -6.08 -6.90
N LEU A 194 -24.18 -5.57 -6.71
CA LEU A 194 -23.14 -6.24 -5.92
C LEU A 194 -23.75 -6.56 -4.56
N THR A 195 -24.00 -7.84 -4.29
CA THR A 195 -24.48 -8.27 -2.99
C THR A 195 -23.39 -7.93 -1.97
N PRO A 196 -23.70 -7.16 -0.91
CA PRO A 196 -22.73 -6.90 0.14
C PRO A 196 -22.28 -8.24 0.71
N LYS A 197 -20.98 -8.53 0.70
CA LYS A 197 -20.45 -9.64 1.52
C LYS A 197 -20.80 -9.31 2.97
N THR A 198 -21.40 -10.27 3.66
CA THR A 198 -21.77 -10.16 5.07
C THR A 198 -20.54 -9.73 5.88
N ARG A 199 -20.68 -8.62 6.58
CA ARG A 199 -19.64 -8.06 7.46
C ARG A 199 -19.36 -9.09 8.57
N PRO A 200 -18.10 -9.47 8.84
CA PRO A 200 -17.80 -10.28 10.03
C PRO A 200 -18.18 -9.49 11.30
N PRO A 201 -18.63 -10.18 12.37
CA PRO A 201 -19.01 -9.53 13.61
C PRO A 201 -17.84 -8.74 14.20
N ARG A 202 -18.17 -7.60 14.83
CA ARG A 202 -17.21 -6.71 15.51
C ARG A 202 -16.57 -7.37 16.71
#